data_AF-A0A9D4FJE3-F1
#
_entry.id   AF-A0A9D4FJE3-F1
#
_cell.length_a   1.000
_cell.length_b   1.000
_cell.length_c   1.000
_cell.angle_alpha   90.00
_cell.angle_beta   90.00
_cell.angle_gamma   90.00
#
_symmetry.space_group_name_H-M   'P 1'
#
loop_
_entity.id
_entity.type
_entity.pdbx_description
1 polymer ?
#
loop_
_entity_poly.entity_id
_entity_poly.type
_entity_poly.pdbx_seq_one_letter_code
_entity_poly.pdbx_strand_id
1 'polypeptide(L)' 'MTIIPIQCITDRVTRFVVLVDGVWTTWSSWTTCRVTCGGGTGTRNRTCQFPPGVPHGHPCMGKVSETRDCSTNLCPGL' A
#
# COMPACT_ATOMS: atom_id res chain seq x y z
N MET A 1 -32.27 22.69 16.96
CA MET A 1 -31.60 23.48 15.91
C MET A 1 -30.64 24.44 16.59
N THR A 2 -29.51 23.91 17.04
CA THR A 2 -28.47 24.71 17.68
C THR A 2 -27.62 25.35 16.60
N ILE A 3 -27.49 26.67 16.67
CA ILE A 3 -26.61 27.46 15.84
C ILE A 3 -25.18 27.13 16.27
N ILE A 4 -24.45 26.41 15.42
CA ILE A 4 -23.00 26.19 15.52
C ILE A 4 -22.37 27.12 14.47
N PRO A 5 -21.31 27.88 14.81
CA PRO A 5 -20.98 29.10 14.10
C PRO A 5 -20.47 28.79 12.71
N ILE A 6 -20.99 29.58 11.77
CA ILE A 6 -20.42 29.82 10.46
C ILE A 6 -18.95 30.19 10.68
N GLN A 7 -18.03 29.30 10.33
CA GLN A 7 -16.68 29.74 9.96
C GLN A 7 -16.87 30.64 8.74
N CYS A 8 -16.85 31.95 8.97
CA CYS A 8 -16.85 32.97 7.94
C CYS A 8 -15.63 32.75 7.02
N ILE A 9 -15.86 32.15 5.85
CA ILE A 9 -15.00 32.37 4.69
C ILE A 9 -15.91 32.74 3.53
N THR A 10 -15.80 34.00 3.14
CA THR A 10 -16.41 34.64 1.99
C THR A 10 -15.86 34.07 0.68
N ASP A 11 -16.60 33.23 -0.05
CA ASP A 11 -16.82 33.32 -1.51
C ASP A 11 -17.75 32.18 -2.01
N ARG A 12 -18.61 32.45 -3.00
CA ARG A 12 -19.66 31.54 -3.52
C ARG A 12 -19.15 30.51 -4.56
N VAL A 13 -17.93 29.97 -4.45
CA VAL A 13 -17.44 28.89 -5.33
C VAL A 13 -16.45 27.96 -4.62
N THR A 14 -16.87 27.24 -3.57
CA THR A 14 -16.06 26.13 -3.06
C THR A 14 -16.15 24.97 -4.05
N ARG A 15 -15.14 24.82 -4.92
CA ARG A 15 -14.93 23.55 -5.63
C ARG A 15 -14.75 22.46 -4.57
N PHE A 16 -15.75 21.59 -4.41
CA PHE A 16 -15.60 20.36 -3.65
C PHE A 16 -14.64 19.45 -4.41
N VAL A 17 -13.35 19.56 -4.08
CA VAL A 17 -12.34 18.64 -4.60
C VAL A 17 -12.49 17.34 -3.85
N VAL A 18 -13.06 16.33 -4.51
CA VAL A 18 -13.13 14.98 -3.96
C VAL A 18 -11.75 14.35 -4.12
N LEU A 19 -11.10 14.11 -2.99
CA LEU A 19 -9.87 13.35 -2.94
C LEU A 19 -10.22 11.87 -2.83
N VAL A 20 -9.49 11.02 -3.57
CA VAL A 20 -9.66 9.56 -3.47
C VAL A 20 -8.41 8.98 -2.82
N ASP A 21 -8.63 8.24 -1.73
CA ASP A 21 -7.55 7.55 -1.02
C ASP A 21 -7.01 6.38 -1.84
N GLY A 22 -5.73 6.10 -1.67
CA GLY A 22 -5.03 5.05 -2.40
C GLY A 22 -5.51 3.66 -2.00
N VAL A 23 -5.60 2.76 -2.97
CA VAL A 23 -5.93 1.35 -2.76
C VAL A 23 -4.74 0.49 -3.17
N TRP A 24 -4.43 -0.51 -2.34
CA TRP A 24 -3.39 -1.48 -2.65
C TRP A 24 -3.80 -2.38 -3.83
N THR A 25 -2.89 -2.61 -4.76
CA THR A 25 -3.02 -3.74 -5.70
C THR A 25 -2.94 -5.06 -4.94
N THR A 26 -3.35 -6.14 -5.62
CA THR A 26 -2.97 -7.47 -5.18
C THR A 26 -1.45 -7.57 -5.06
N TRP A 27 -1.00 -8.36 -4.09
CA TRP A 27 0.40 -8.72 -3.96
C TRP A 27 0.89 -9.42 -5.23
N SER A 28 2.13 -9.16 -5.61
CA SER A 28 2.86 -9.97 -6.58
C SER A 28 3.02 -11.39 -6.03
N SER A 29 3.35 -12.31 -6.94
CA SER A 29 3.89 -13.59 -6.51
C SER A 29 5.18 -13.39 -5.72
N TRP A 30 5.43 -14.29 -4.78
CA TRP A 30 6.71 -14.36 -4.09
C TRP A 30 7.83 -14.65 -5.09
N THR A 31 8.98 -14.02 -4.90
CA THR A 31 10.19 -14.40 -5.64
C THR A 31 10.55 -15.85 -5.31
N THR A 32 11.06 -16.55 -6.32
CA THR A 32 11.58 -17.91 -6.15
C THR A 32 12.70 -17.89 -5.13
N CYS A 33 12.67 -18.83 -4.19
CA CYS A 33 13.78 -19.00 -3.26
C CYS A 33 15.03 -19.35 -4.04
N ARG A 34 16.08 -18.53 -3.92
CA ARG A 34 17.32 -18.75 -4.67
C ARG A 34 18.02 -20.05 -4.27
N VAL A 35 17.82 -20.48 -3.04
CA VAL A 35 18.39 -21.70 -2.46
C VAL A 35 17.31 -22.74 -2.24
N THR A 36 17.69 -24.02 -2.25
CA THR A 36 16.79 -25.16 -1.98
C THR A 36 16.96 -25.72 -0.56
N CYS A 37 18.02 -25.33 0.14
CA CYS A 37 18.34 -25.70 1.52
C CYS A 37 19.18 -24.59 2.17
N GLY A 38 19.40 -24.68 3.49
CA GLY A 38 20.29 -23.78 4.24
C GLY A 38 19.67 -22.42 4.59
N GLY A 39 18.39 -22.21 4.26
CA GLY A 39 17.69 -20.95 4.50
C GLY A 39 17.99 -19.90 3.44
N GLY A 40 16.94 -19.30 2.90
CA GLY A 40 17.00 -18.14 2.02
C GLY A 40 15.82 -17.22 2.26
N THR A 41 15.72 -16.17 1.45
CA THR A 41 14.62 -15.20 1.54
C THR A 41 13.89 -15.07 0.22
N GLY A 42 12.56 -14.96 0.32
CA GLY A 42 11.67 -14.59 -0.78
C GLY A 42 11.01 -13.25 -0.47
N THR A 43 10.76 -12.45 -1.49
CA THR A 43 10.14 -11.14 -1.39
C THR A 43 8.90 -11.06 -2.26
N ARG A 44 7.92 -10.24 -1.87
CA ARG A 44 6.78 -9.87 -2.71
C ARG A 44 6.50 -8.39 -2.58
N ASN A 45 5.93 -7.80 -3.61
CA ASN A 45 5.63 -6.37 -3.66
C ASN A 45 4.17 -6.14 -4.05
N ARG A 46 3.65 -4.98 -3.70
CA ARG A 46 2.36 -4.46 -4.18
C ARG A 46 2.51 -2.98 -4.46
N THR A 47 1.58 -2.40 -5.22
CA THR A 47 1.61 -0.99 -5.58
C THR A 47 0.41 -0.28 -4.99
N CYS A 48 0.59 0.95 -4.53
CA CYS A 48 -0.52 1.81 -4.16
C CYS A 48 -1.04 2.51 -5.41
N GLN A 49 -2.31 2.31 -5.75
CA GLN A 49 -2.93 2.85 -6.95
C GLN A 49 -4.02 3.87 -6.60
N PHE A 50 -4.17 4.85 -7.50
CA PHE A 50 -5.21 5.86 -7.48
C PHE A 50 -5.98 5.80 -8.80
N PRO A 51 -7.28 6.13 -8.81
CA PRO A 51 -8.02 6.22 -10.06
C PRO A 51 -7.41 7.31 -10.95
N PRO A 52 -7.39 7.12 -12.28
CA PRO A 52 -6.90 8.16 -13.18
C PRO A 52 -7.84 9.37 -13.16
N GLY A 53 -7.26 10.58 -13.27
CA GLY A 53 -8.02 11.82 -13.44
C GLY A 53 -8.68 12.36 -12.17
N VAL A 54 -8.44 11.77 -11.00
CA VAL A 54 -8.88 12.31 -9.70
C VAL A 54 -7.67 12.78 -8.88
N PRO A 55 -7.81 13.86 -8.09
CA PRO A 55 -6.78 14.26 -7.14
C PRO A 55 -6.58 13.19 -6.05
N HIS A 56 -5.33 12.95 -5.70
CA HIS A 56 -4.97 11.92 -4.72
C HIS A 56 -5.27 12.40 -3.30
N GLY A 57 -5.92 11.55 -2.52
CA GLY A 57 -6.12 11.73 -1.08
C GLY A 57 -4.98 11.14 -0.28
N HIS A 58 -5.33 10.38 0.75
CA HIS A 58 -4.35 9.73 1.61
C HIS A 58 -3.63 8.59 0.86
N PRO A 59 -2.32 8.41 1.10
CA PRO A 59 -1.59 7.26 0.58
C PRO A 59 -2.03 5.97 1.27
N CYS A 60 -1.76 4.83 0.63
CA CYS A 60 -2.04 3.53 1.21
C CYS A 60 -1.21 3.30 2.48
N MET A 61 -1.88 2.94 3.57
CA MET A 61 -1.20 2.59 4.83
C MET A 61 -0.65 1.16 4.79
N GLY A 62 0.58 0.98 5.28
CA GLY A 62 1.25 -0.32 5.37
C GLY A 62 2.46 -0.47 4.43
N LYS A 63 3.01 -1.69 4.37
CA LYS A 63 4.24 -1.96 3.63
C LYS A 63 3.98 -2.15 2.12
N VAL A 64 4.89 -1.62 1.31
CA VAL A 64 4.96 -1.84 -0.16
C VAL A 64 5.59 -3.19 -0.51
N SER A 65 6.42 -3.72 0.40
CA SER A 65 7.18 -4.96 0.22
C SER A 65 7.14 -5.81 1.47
N GLU A 66 7.13 -7.12 1.28
CA GLU A 66 7.25 -8.11 2.35
C GLU A 66 8.33 -9.13 2.04
N THR A 67 9.00 -9.60 3.09
CA THR A 67 10.03 -10.64 3.05
C THR A 67 9.58 -11.82 3.89
N ARG A 68 9.87 -13.02 3.41
CA ARG A 68 9.69 -14.28 4.14
C ARG A 68 10.94 -15.14 4.04
N ASP A 69 11.16 -15.98 5.03
CA ASP A 69 12.13 -17.05 4.93
C ASP A 69 11.61 -18.18 4.04
N CYS A 70 12.54 -18.84 3.35
CA CYS A 70 12.26 -19.99 2.49
C CYS A 70 13.41 -21.00 2.55
N SER A 71 13.15 -22.24 2.14
CA SER A 71 14.16 -23.31 2.07
C SER A 71 14.94 -23.51 3.38
N THR A 72 14.22 -23.46 4.51
CA THR A 72 14.76 -23.57 5.88
C THR A 72 15.23 -24.97 6.25
N ASN A 73 15.13 -25.93 5.33
CA ASN A 73 15.64 -27.28 5.52
C ASN A 73 17.16 -27.27 5.54
N LEU A 74 17.77 -28.16 6.32
CA LEU A 74 19.22 -28.35 6.30
C LEU A 74 19.69 -28.85 4.92
N CYS A 75 20.90 -28.45 4.53
CA CYS A 75 21.50 -28.94 3.30
C CYS A 75 22.06 -30.36 3.49
N PRO A 76 21.97 -31.24 2.47
CA PRO A 76 22.60 -32.55 2.53
C PRO A 76 24.12 -32.39 2.63
N GLY A 77 24.74 -33.05 3.62
CA GLY A 77 26.19 -32.98 3.86
C GLY A 77 26.61 -32.13 5.07
N LEU A 78 25.65 -31.72 5.90
CA LEU A 78 25.87 -31.25 7.27
C LEU A 78 25.67 -32.39 8.27
#